data_AF-A0AAN6VVX2-F1
#
_entry.id   AF-A0AAN6VVX2-F1
#
_cell.length_a   1.000
_cell.length_b   1.000
_cell.length_c   1.000
_cell.angle_alpha   90.00
_cell.angle_beta   90.00
_cell.angle_gamma   90.00
#
_symmetry.space_group_name_H-M   'P 1'
#
loop_
_entity.id
_entity.type
_entity.pdbx_description
1 polymer ?
#
loop_
_entity_poly.entity_id
_entity_poly.type
_entity_poly.pdbx_seq_one_letter_code
_entity_poly.pdbx_strand_id
1 'polypeptide(L)'
;CESVRVGDMSPLEGRALLLRHLQLDEELAPVGIKDDCDKVVKKLEFLALAVDIAGAYIGSDSPSDKALQGYLANYERHRDELLQMDFFRGLLASEKTVWTVWDTTLEKITKENNGLRPDILLTFLAHFKGGIIQDEMFRLASLGMKEVKANLGEEASEGMPFELQQFLTLVGDKWDDFRYQQGCRVLLRYSLLQRVDGGWAGVTMHGLVRWRAMLSHQSWPLQRWYMVFVLAACCRNIEEEQPEFRRHLVGHLPEIHEDDGQGQENLLRYPSFIGATLGRIYYDEGRWEEAEKLNVQVMETFKTKLGDDHPDTLKSMANLASTYRNQGRWEEAEKLEVQVMETRKTKLGVNHPDTLTSMGNLASTYRNQGRWEEAEKLDVQVMETSKTKLGDDHPYTLKSMANLASTYRNQGRWEEAEKLEVQVMETSKTKLGVDHPDTLTSMANLASTYRNQGRWEEAEKLEVQVMETSKTNLGANHPDTLSSMANLAFTWKSQGRHADALALMENCAQARQRVLGDEHPHTLSSLALVA
;
A
#
# COMPACT_ATOMS: atom_id res chain seq x y z
N CYS A 1 -6.55 -14.54 18.05
CA CYS A 1 -6.15 -15.90 17.63
C CYS A 1 -7.36 -16.63 17.09
N GLU A 2 -7.64 -16.51 15.79
CA GLU A 2 -8.34 -17.61 15.13
C GLU A 2 -7.48 -18.86 15.34
N SER A 3 -8.11 -19.97 15.74
CA SER A 3 -7.44 -21.17 16.21
C SER A 3 -6.57 -21.78 15.09
N VAL A 4 -5.31 -21.37 15.00
CA VAL A 4 -4.31 -21.99 14.14
C VAL A 4 -3.97 -23.34 14.77
N ARG A 5 -4.75 -24.37 14.45
CA ARG A 5 -4.43 -25.75 14.80
C ARG A 5 -3.13 -26.11 14.09
N VAL A 6 -2.07 -26.34 14.86
CA VAL A 6 -0.87 -27.00 14.35
C VAL A 6 -1.27 -28.44 14.05
N GLY A 7 -0.91 -28.94 12.87
CA GLY A 7 -1.12 -30.36 12.55
C GLY A 7 -0.25 -31.24 13.43
N ASP A 8 -0.83 -32.31 13.96
CA ASP A 8 -0.08 -33.39 14.61
C ASP A 8 0.58 -34.25 13.52
N MET A 9 1.81 -34.68 13.76
CA MET A 9 2.53 -35.60 12.87
C MET A 9 2.64 -36.99 13.48
N SER A 10 2.77 -38.02 12.66
CA SER A 10 3.02 -39.36 13.18
C SER A 10 4.41 -39.44 13.85
N PRO A 11 4.63 -40.37 14.80
CA PRO A 11 5.94 -40.55 15.43
C PRO A 11 7.07 -40.77 14.42
N LEU A 12 6.79 -41.53 13.35
CA LEU A 12 7.75 -41.84 12.29
C LEU A 12 8.11 -40.58 11.49
N GLU A 13 7.12 -39.77 11.11
CA GLU A 13 7.33 -38.50 10.40
C GLU A 13 8.12 -37.51 11.25
N GLY A 14 7.82 -37.41 12.55
CA GLY A 14 8.56 -36.54 13.46
C GLY A 14 10.03 -36.94 13.60
N ARG A 15 10.31 -38.25 13.73
CA ARG A 15 11.68 -38.75 13.78
C ARG A 15 12.42 -38.50 12.47
N ALA A 16 11.80 -38.79 11.34
CA ALA A 16 12.37 -38.55 10.02
C ALA A 16 12.71 -37.07 9.81
N LEU A 17 11.84 -36.16 10.26
CA LEU A 17 12.07 -34.72 10.19
C LEU A 17 13.29 -34.29 11.04
N LEU A 18 13.42 -34.77 12.28
CA LEU A 18 14.59 -34.48 13.13
C LEU A 18 15.89 -35.01 12.51
N LEU A 19 15.89 -36.25 12.00
CA LEU A 19 17.06 -36.84 11.35
C LEU A 19 17.48 -36.04 10.10
N ARG A 20 16.50 -35.53 9.34
CA ARG A 20 16.77 -34.65 8.20
C ARG A 20 17.45 -33.35 8.61
N HIS A 21 17.01 -32.71 9.69
CA HIS A 21 17.67 -31.52 10.25
C HIS A 21 19.10 -31.81 10.72
N LEU A 22 19.35 -33.03 11.22
CA LEU A 22 20.67 -33.52 11.60
C LEU A 22 21.56 -33.95 10.41
N GLN A 23 21.03 -33.91 9.18
CA GLN A 23 21.70 -34.39 7.96
C GLN A 23 22.07 -35.88 8.03
N LEU A 24 21.25 -36.69 8.69
CA LEU A 24 21.42 -38.13 8.83
C LEU A 24 20.36 -38.89 8.01
N ASP A 25 20.78 -39.98 7.38
CA ASP A 25 19.87 -40.89 6.69
C ASP A 25 19.10 -41.74 7.71
N GLU A 26 17.78 -41.88 7.52
CA GLU A 26 16.93 -42.63 8.44
C GLU A 26 17.33 -44.10 8.54
N GLU A 27 17.81 -44.72 7.47
CA GLU A 27 18.21 -46.12 7.49
C GLU A 27 19.55 -46.32 8.21
N LEU A 28 20.47 -45.36 8.08
CA LEU A 28 21.86 -45.46 8.56
C LEU A 28 22.08 -44.82 9.94
N ALA A 29 21.11 -44.07 10.47
CA ALA A 29 21.27 -43.40 11.76
C ALA A 29 21.39 -44.40 12.94
N PRO A 30 22.33 -44.17 13.89
CA PRO A 30 22.49 -44.97 15.10
C PRO A 30 21.20 -45.11 15.91
N VAL A 31 20.98 -46.28 16.53
CA VAL A 31 19.78 -46.56 17.35
C VAL A 31 19.63 -45.56 18.50
N GLY A 32 20.73 -45.17 19.16
CA GLY A 32 20.70 -44.17 20.23
C GLY A 32 20.20 -42.80 19.78
N ILE A 33 20.60 -42.35 18.57
CA ILE A 33 20.12 -41.09 17.98
C ILE A 33 18.64 -41.19 17.64
N LYS A 34 18.18 -42.32 17.10
CA LYS A 34 16.77 -42.56 16.80
C LYS A 34 15.91 -42.51 18.08
N ASP A 35 16.35 -43.17 19.14
CA ASP A 35 15.67 -43.16 20.44
C ASP A 35 15.59 -41.75 21.05
N ASP A 36 16.68 -40.98 20.95
CA ASP A 36 16.69 -39.60 21.44
C ASP A 36 15.82 -38.67 20.58
N CYS A 37 15.75 -38.87 19.25
CA CYS A 37 14.79 -38.18 18.39
C CYS A 37 13.34 -38.49 18.80
N ASP A 38 13.01 -39.77 19.03
CA ASP A 38 11.67 -40.20 19.45
C ASP A 38 11.27 -39.56 20.81
N LYS A 39 12.22 -39.41 21.73
CA LYS A 39 12.00 -38.68 23.00
C LYS A 39 11.68 -37.21 22.77
N VAL A 40 12.42 -36.53 21.89
CA VAL A 40 12.16 -35.12 21.53
C VAL A 40 10.77 -34.99 20.93
N VAL A 41 10.42 -35.76 19.90
CA VAL A 41 9.10 -35.70 19.24
C VAL A 41 7.97 -35.90 20.25
N LYS A 42 8.10 -36.91 21.12
CA LYS A 42 7.11 -37.18 22.17
C LYS A 42 6.98 -36.03 23.17
N LYS A 43 8.09 -35.40 23.56
CA LYS A 43 8.09 -34.25 24.49
C LYS A 43 7.43 -33.01 23.89
N LEU A 44 7.51 -32.88 22.57
CA LEU A 44 6.90 -31.80 21.79
C LEU A 44 5.46 -32.11 21.34
N GLU A 45 4.85 -33.15 21.92
CA GLU A 45 3.45 -33.53 21.68
C GLU A 45 3.13 -33.76 20.19
N PHE A 46 4.13 -34.16 19.39
CA PHE A 46 3.99 -34.43 17.96
C PHE A 46 3.54 -33.22 17.12
N LEU A 47 3.68 -32.00 17.65
CA LEU A 47 3.31 -30.77 16.94
C LEU A 47 4.34 -30.50 15.83
N ALA A 48 3.92 -30.58 14.57
CA ALA A 48 4.83 -30.50 13.42
C ALA A 48 5.73 -29.25 13.45
N LEU A 49 5.15 -28.10 13.79
CA LEU A 49 5.88 -26.83 13.90
C LEU A 49 6.91 -26.82 15.04
N ALA A 50 6.56 -27.40 16.20
CA ALA A 50 7.46 -27.46 17.34
C ALA A 50 8.64 -28.39 17.05
N VAL A 51 8.36 -29.54 16.40
CA VAL A 51 9.39 -30.50 15.99
C VAL A 51 10.32 -29.89 14.93
N ASP A 52 9.79 -29.14 13.96
CA ASP A 52 10.60 -28.51 12.93
C ASP A 52 11.58 -27.48 13.51
N ILE A 53 11.10 -26.61 14.40
CA ILE A 53 11.94 -25.57 15.05
C ILE A 53 12.97 -26.21 15.99
N ALA A 54 12.56 -27.23 16.75
CA ALA A 54 13.47 -27.98 17.61
C ALA A 54 14.56 -28.69 16.79
N GLY A 55 14.17 -29.33 15.68
CA GLY A 55 15.11 -29.96 14.75
C GLY A 55 16.11 -28.97 14.21
N ALA A 56 15.64 -27.82 13.73
CA ALA A 56 16.47 -26.74 13.24
C ALA A 56 17.44 -26.20 14.32
N TYR A 57 16.98 -26.12 15.58
CA TYR A 57 17.83 -25.77 16.73
C TYR A 57 18.94 -26.79 16.97
N ILE A 58 18.60 -28.08 16.97
CA ILE A 58 19.55 -29.15 17.28
C ILE A 58 20.56 -29.29 16.13
N GLY A 59 20.08 -29.23 14.89
CA GLY A 59 20.91 -29.29 13.68
C GLY A 59 21.76 -28.04 13.44
N SER A 60 21.56 -26.96 14.22
CA SER A 60 22.42 -25.78 14.11
C SER A 60 23.79 -25.97 14.77
N ASP A 61 23.95 -26.97 15.64
CA ASP A 61 25.24 -27.39 16.22
C ASP A 61 25.85 -28.55 15.41
N SER A 62 27.12 -28.89 15.68
CA SER A 62 27.68 -30.12 15.11
C SER A 62 26.91 -31.35 15.65
N PRO A 63 26.33 -32.19 14.79
CA PRO A 63 25.43 -33.27 15.21
C PRO A 63 26.18 -34.26 16.10
N SER A 64 25.70 -34.42 17.33
CA SER A 64 26.19 -35.42 18.28
C SER A 64 25.08 -35.80 19.25
N ASP A 65 25.14 -36.99 19.85
CA ASP A 65 24.22 -37.44 20.91
C ASP A 65 24.05 -36.39 22.03
N LYS A 66 25.12 -35.61 22.29
CA LYS A 66 25.12 -34.54 23.28
C LYS A 66 24.22 -33.36 22.91
N ALA A 67 23.99 -33.10 21.62
CA ALA A 67 23.15 -32.00 21.15
C ALA A 67 21.66 -32.26 21.46
N LEU A 68 21.17 -33.48 21.22
CA LEU A 68 19.80 -33.88 21.54
C LEU A 68 19.52 -33.83 23.05
N GLN A 69 20.45 -34.39 23.84
CA GLN A 69 20.33 -34.38 25.30
C GLN A 69 20.45 -32.97 25.89
N GLY A 70 21.35 -32.15 25.34
CA GLY A 70 21.49 -30.75 25.72
C GLY A 70 20.24 -29.93 25.42
N TYR A 71 19.60 -30.15 24.27
CA TYR A 71 18.33 -29.52 23.92
C TYR A 71 17.22 -29.89 24.91
N LEU A 72 17.03 -31.18 25.19
CA LEU A 72 16.00 -31.64 26.14
C LEU A 72 16.17 -31.02 27.52
N ALA A 73 17.41 -30.94 28.02
CA ALA A 73 17.69 -30.32 29.31
C ALA A 73 17.38 -28.82 29.32
N ASN A 74 17.72 -28.10 28.25
CA ASN A 74 17.41 -26.68 28.11
C ASN A 74 15.91 -26.42 28.00
N TYR A 75 15.20 -27.26 27.24
CA TYR A 75 13.75 -27.21 27.07
C TYR A 75 13.02 -27.42 28.40
N GLU A 76 13.43 -28.41 29.19
CA GLU A 76 12.81 -28.68 30.50
C GLU A 76 13.01 -27.52 31.47
N ARG A 77 14.24 -26.98 31.56
CA ARG A 77 14.52 -25.80 32.38
C ARG A 77 13.64 -24.61 32.02
N HIS A 78 13.56 -24.26 30.73
CA HIS A 78 12.75 -23.13 30.27
C HIS A 78 11.25 -23.37 30.46
N ARG A 79 10.78 -24.61 30.28
CA ARG A 79 9.38 -24.97 30.51
C ARG A 79 8.99 -24.70 31.96
N ASP A 80 9.84 -25.10 32.90
CA ASP A 80 9.59 -24.92 34.34
C ASP A 80 9.58 -23.45 34.73
N GLU A 81 10.50 -22.64 34.19
CA GLU A 81 10.54 -21.19 34.39
C GLU A 81 9.28 -20.49 33.85
N LEU A 82 8.86 -20.83 32.63
CA LEU A 82 7.68 -20.26 31.98
C LEU A 82 6.37 -20.64 32.70
N LEU A 83 6.25 -21.87 33.20
CA LEU A 83 5.08 -22.32 33.96
C LEU A 83 4.83 -21.54 35.26
N GLN A 84 5.84 -20.82 35.77
CA GLN A 84 5.68 -19.96 36.95
C GLN A 84 5.16 -18.55 36.63
N MET A 85 5.10 -18.14 35.36
CA MET A 85 4.59 -16.83 34.96
C MET A 85 3.05 -16.79 34.91
N ASP A 86 2.44 -15.72 35.42
CA ASP A 86 0.97 -15.59 35.48
C ASP A 86 0.29 -15.61 34.10
N PHE A 87 0.97 -15.11 33.07
CA PHE A 87 0.50 -15.14 31.67
C PHE A 87 0.30 -16.57 31.14
N PHE A 88 0.99 -17.57 31.70
CA PHE A 88 0.99 -18.95 31.22
C PHE A 88 -0.24 -19.78 31.67
N ARG A 89 -1.06 -19.26 32.60
CA ARG A 89 -2.20 -20.00 33.20
C ARG A 89 -3.38 -20.25 32.25
N GLY A 90 -3.50 -19.52 31.14
CA GLY A 90 -4.62 -19.60 30.20
C GLY A 90 -4.36 -20.33 28.88
N LEU A 91 -3.10 -20.70 28.59
CA LEU A 91 -2.71 -21.29 27.30
C LEU A 91 -3.03 -22.80 27.23
N LEU A 92 -3.40 -23.27 26.03
CA LEU A 92 -3.53 -24.69 25.68
C LEU A 92 -2.17 -25.41 25.79
N ALA A 93 -2.19 -26.74 25.95
CA ALA A 93 -0.95 -27.54 26.03
C ALA A 93 -0.06 -27.37 24.77
N SER A 94 -0.68 -27.35 23.59
CA SER A 94 0.03 -27.12 22.33
C SER A 94 0.64 -25.73 22.24
N GLU A 95 -0.06 -24.70 22.73
CA GLU A 95 0.45 -23.33 22.77
C GLU A 95 1.63 -23.21 23.73
N LYS A 96 1.59 -23.89 24.89
CA LYS A 96 2.70 -23.93 25.86
C LYS A 96 3.93 -24.60 25.27
N THR A 97 3.76 -25.75 24.63
CA THR A 97 4.84 -26.50 23.96
C THR A 97 5.50 -25.65 22.87
N VAL A 98 4.68 -25.08 21.98
CA VAL A 98 5.13 -24.15 20.94
C VAL A 98 5.88 -22.97 21.56
N TRP A 99 5.33 -22.36 22.61
CA TRP A 99 5.95 -21.24 23.29
C TRP A 99 7.33 -21.58 23.86
N THR A 100 7.46 -22.71 24.55
CA THR A 100 8.73 -23.14 25.14
C THR A 100 9.79 -23.40 24.07
N VAL A 101 9.44 -24.11 22.98
CA VAL A 101 10.37 -24.33 21.86
C VAL A 101 10.84 -23.01 21.27
N TRP A 102 9.91 -22.07 21.10
CA TRP A 102 10.22 -20.74 20.57
C TRP A 102 11.18 -19.96 21.45
N ASP A 103 10.89 -19.93 22.75
CA ASP A 103 11.64 -19.14 23.71
C ASP A 103 13.08 -19.66 23.84
N THR A 104 13.24 -20.98 23.96
CA THR A 104 14.55 -21.63 23.97
C THR A 104 15.33 -21.34 22.68
N THR A 105 14.65 -21.30 21.53
CA THR A 105 15.28 -21.03 20.24
C THR A 105 15.71 -19.57 20.11
N LEU A 106 14.84 -18.62 20.46
CA LEU A 106 15.16 -17.19 20.46
C LEU A 106 16.29 -16.87 21.43
N GLU A 107 16.31 -17.49 22.62
CA GLU A 107 17.39 -17.27 23.59
C GLU A 107 18.76 -17.69 23.02
N LYS A 108 18.83 -18.82 22.31
CA LYS A 108 20.05 -19.26 21.60
C LYS A 108 20.42 -18.28 20.48
N ILE A 109 19.47 -17.89 19.63
CA ILE A 109 19.72 -16.93 18.53
C ILE A 109 20.29 -15.63 19.08
N THR A 110 19.69 -15.08 20.14
CA THR A 110 20.12 -13.82 20.76
C THR A 110 21.52 -13.94 21.37
N LYS A 111 21.83 -15.06 22.03
CA LYS A 111 23.17 -15.33 22.59
C LYS A 111 24.25 -15.42 21.51
N GLU A 112 23.97 -16.12 20.41
CA GLU A 112 24.92 -16.37 19.32
C GLU A 112 25.09 -15.17 18.37
N ASN A 113 24.08 -14.32 18.24
CA ASN A 113 24.00 -13.26 17.22
C ASN A 113 23.80 -11.87 17.84
N ASN A 114 24.40 -11.61 18.99
CA ASN A 114 24.19 -10.38 19.76
C ASN A 114 24.46 -9.08 18.96
N GLY A 115 25.34 -9.13 17.95
CA GLY A 115 25.62 -7.98 17.07
C GLY A 115 24.64 -7.79 15.91
N LEU A 116 23.89 -8.83 15.49
CA LEU A 116 22.95 -8.78 14.37
C LEU A 116 21.49 -8.67 14.84
N ARG A 117 21.17 -9.20 16.03
CA ARG A 117 19.83 -9.17 16.65
C ARG A 117 18.67 -9.60 15.72
N PRO A 118 18.71 -10.84 15.18
CA PRO A 118 17.63 -11.36 14.33
C PRO A 118 16.29 -11.46 15.07
N ASP A 119 16.31 -11.56 16.40
CA ASP A 119 15.13 -11.50 17.26
C ASP A 119 14.32 -10.20 17.05
N ILE A 120 15.00 -9.05 16.97
CA ILE A 120 14.34 -7.77 16.71
C ILE A 120 13.78 -7.72 15.29
N LEU A 121 14.51 -8.24 14.29
CA LEU A 121 14.01 -8.34 12.92
C LEU A 121 12.73 -9.18 12.86
N LEU A 122 12.70 -10.33 13.55
CA LEU A 122 11.53 -11.19 13.60
C LEU A 122 10.33 -10.47 14.23
N THR A 123 10.52 -9.80 15.38
CA THR A 123 9.46 -9.03 16.04
C THR A 123 8.98 -7.88 15.17
N PHE A 124 9.88 -7.19 14.47
CA PHE A 124 9.50 -6.15 13.52
C PHE A 124 8.66 -6.70 12.36
N LEU A 125 9.14 -7.76 11.70
CA LEU A 125 8.44 -8.44 10.60
C LEU A 125 7.07 -8.96 11.03
N ALA A 126 6.90 -9.36 12.29
CA ALA A 126 5.62 -9.85 12.80
C ALA A 126 4.49 -8.81 12.73
N HIS A 127 4.79 -7.51 12.70
CA HIS A 127 3.76 -6.46 12.63
C HIS A 127 3.08 -6.40 11.25
N PHE A 128 3.72 -6.88 10.19
CA PHE A 128 3.15 -6.93 8.84
C PHE A 128 2.01 -7.97 8.76
N LYS A 129 0.92 -7.63 8.06
CA LYS A 129 -0.23 -8.53 7.85
C LYS A 129 0.13 -9.78 7.03
N GLY A 130 -0.54 -10.91 7.33
CA GLY A 130 -0.13 -12.30 7.07
C GLY A 130 0.03 -12.75 5.62
N GLY A 131 0.88 -12.05 4.87
CA GLY A 131 1.31 -12.39 3.51
C GLY A 131 2.83 -12.56 3.43
N ILE A 132 3.36 -12.34 2.22
CA ILE A 132 4.79 -12.40 1.93
C ILE A 132 5.38 -11.03 2.23
N ILE A 133 6.23 -10.87 3.22
CA ILE A 133 6.93 -9.60 3.42
C ILE A 133 8.02 -9.51 2.37
N GLN A 134 7.77 -8.72 1.33
CA GLN A 134 8.65 -8.62 0.16
C GLN A 134 9.91 -7.82 0.48
N ASP A 135 11.07 -8.31 0.03
CA ASP A 135 12.37 -7.67 0.25
C ASP A 135 12.37 -6.22 -0.32
N GLU A 136 11.62 -5.99 -1.40
CA GLU A 136 11.47 -4.70 -2.06
C GLU A 136 10.88 -3.62 -1.13
N MET A 137 10.07 -4.00 -0.14
CA MET A 137 9.57 -3.07 0.87
C MET A 137 10.71 -2.46 1.69
N PHE A 138 11.74 -3.25 2.00
CA PHE A 138 12.93 -2.76 2.73
C PHE A 138 13.77 -1.84 1.87
N ARG A 139 13.92 -2.16 0.57
CA ARG A 139 14.58 -1.28 -0.39
C ARG A 139 13.88 0.08 -0.45
N LEU A 140 12.56 0.10 -0.71
CA LEU A 140 11.78 1.34 -0.82
C LEU A 140 11.77 2.14 0.49
N ALA A 141 11.55 1.46 1.63
CA ALA A 141 11.58 2.10 2.93
C ALA A 141 12.94 2.72 3.23
N SER A 142 14.06 2.03 2.93
CA SER A 142 15.41 2.57 3.14
C SER A 142 15.62 3.88 2.37
N LEU A 143 15.06 3.97 1.17
CA LEU A 143 15.14 5.13 0.30
C LEU A 143 14.17 6.25 0.70
N GLY A 144 12.99 5.93 1.21
CA GLY A 144 11.95 6.90 1.62
C GLY A 144 12.10 7.42 3.05
N MET A 145 12.90 6.76 3.89
CA MET A 145 13.01 7.09 5.32
C MET A 145 13.45 8.54 5.57
N LYS A 146 14.27 9.12 4.68
CA LYS A 146 14.71 10.52 4.78
C LYS A 146 13.54 11.49 4.73
N GLU A 147 12.59 11.25 3.83
CA GLU A 147 11.41 12.10 3.65
C GLU A 147 10.48 11.98 4.85
N VAL A 148 10.24 10.76 5.33
CA VAL A 148 9.42 10.54 6.53
C VAL A 148 10.03 11.22 7.75
N LYS A 149 11.35 11.08 7.96
CA LYS A 149 12.06 11.76 9.07
C LYS A 149 11.93 13.29 8.99
N ALA A 150 12.00 13.86 7.78
CA ALA A 150 11.82 15.31 7.59
C ALA A 150 10.39 15.77 7.94
N ASN A 151 9.37 14.95 7.65
CA ASN A 151 7.98 15.28 7.93
C ASN A 151 7.55 15.01 9.38
N LEU A 152 8.14 14.03 10.05
CA LEU A 152 7.80 13.66 11.45
C LEU A 152 8.61 14.42 12.51
N GLY A 153 9.73 15.07 12.17
CA GLY A 153 10.47 15.95 13.09
C GLY A 153 11.07 15.24 14.33
N GLU A 154 10.93 15.84 15.52
CA GLU A 154 11.56 15.39 16.79
C GLU A 154 11.10 13.99 17.27
N GLU A 155 10.08 13.39 16.67
CA GLU A 155 9.62 12.05 17.05
C GLU A 155 10.21 10.93 16.23
N ALA A 156 10.77 11.27 15.06
CA ALA A 156 11.80 10.46 14.45
C ALA A 156 13.15 10.59 15.19
N SER A 157 13.26 11.50 16.19
CA SER A 157 14.51 11.76 16.93
C SER A 157 14.73 10.82 18.11
N GLU A 158 13.68 10.15 18.61
CA GLU A 158 13.89 8.84 19.26
C GLU A 158 14.38 7.92 18.15
N GLY A 159 15.69 7.96 17.88
CA GLY A 159 16.27 7.28 16.74
C GLY A 159 15.79 5.84 16.70
N MET A 160 15.39 5.39 15.51
CA MET A 160 15.02 3.99 15.25
C MET A 160 15.97 3.08 16.02
N PRO A 161 15.47 2.03 16.71
CA PRO A 161 16.35 1.10 17.41
C PRO A 161 17.55 0.75 16.53
N PHE A 162 18.76 0.92 17.07
CA PHE A 162 19.99 0.73 16.31
C PHE A 162 20.00 -0.63 15.60
N GLU A 163 19.44 -1.62 16.29
CA GLU A 163 19.26 -2.97 15.82
C GLU A 163 18.34 -3.09 14.61
N LEU A 164 17.38 -2.17 14.42
CA LEU A 164 16.53 -2.11 13.24
C LEU A 164 17.19 -1.27 12.12
N GLN A 165 17.92 -0.21 12.48
CA GLN A 165 18.60 0.67 11.51
C GLN A 165 19.59 -0.08 10.62
N GLN A 166 20.31 -1.06 11.19
CA GLN A 166 21.29 -1.86 10.44
C GLN A 166 20.68 -2.66 9.28
N PHE A 167 19.36 -2.88 9.23
CA PHE A 167 18.70 -3.58 8.11
C PHE A 167 18.30 -2.63 6.96
N LEU A 168 18.45 -1.32 7.16
CA LEU A 168 18.06 -0.26 6.22
C LEU A 168 19.24 0.61 5.78
N THR A 169 20.46 0.08 5.91
CA THR A 169 21.69 0.77 5.51
C THR A 169 21.70 1.11 4.03
N LEU A 170 22.22 2.30 3.71
CA LEU A 170 22.44 2.76 2.34
C LEU A 170 23.93 2.85 2.05
N VAL A 171 24.34 2.40 0.86
CA VAL A 171 25.66 2.64 0.28
C VAL A 171 25.46 3.54 -0.94
N GLY A 172 25.76 4.83 -0.78
CA GLY A 172 25.32 5.86 -1.73
C GLY A 172 23.79 5.99 -1.70
N ASP A 173 23.16 5.92 -2.86
CA ASP A 173 21.69 5.98 -3.02
C ASP A 173 21.06 4.58 -3.24
N LYS A 174 21.76 3.51 -2.85
CA LYS A 174 21.29 2.13 -2.98
C LYS A 174 21.23 1.45 -1.61
N TRP A 175 20.19 0.63 -1.43
CA TRP A 175 20.05 -0.23 -0.26
C TRP A 175 21.14 -1.29 -0.23
N ASP A 176 21.85 -1.38 0.90
CA ASP A 176 22.76 -2.48 1.21
C ASP A 176 21.98 -3.52 2.01
N ASP A 177 21.57 -4.58 1.31
CA ASP A 177 20.75 -5.65 1.86
C ASP A 177 21.55 -6.67 2.67
N PHE A 178 22.88 -6.55 2.75
CA PHE A 178 23.74 -7.58 3.35
C PHE A 178 23.31 -7.96 4.77
N ARG A 179 23.12 -6.98 5.65
CA ARG A 179 22.71 -7.20 7.05
C ARG A 179 21.31 -7.80 7.13
N TYR A 180 20.40 -7.32 6.30
CA TYR A 180 19.03 -7.84 6.20
C TYR A 180 19.03 -9.31 5.78
N GLN A 181 19.75 -9.65 4.71
CA GLN A 181 19.89 -11.03 4.22
C GLN A 181 20.53 -11.96 5.26
N GLN A 182 21.52 -11.49 6.03
CA GLN A 182 22.09 -12.28 7.12
C GLN A 182 21.07 -12.52 8.24
N GLY A 183 20.30 -11.49 8.63
CA GLY A 183 19.25 -11.61 9.63
C GLY A 183 18.19 -12.62 9.21
N CYS A 184 17.67 -12.49 7.99
CA CYS A 184 16.75 -13.46 7.39
C CYS A 184 17.36 -14.86 7.33
N ARG A 185 18.64 -15.01 6.94
CA ARG A 185 19.32 -16.31 6.87
C ARG A 185 19.37 -17.02 8.22
N VAL A 186 19.63 -16.30 9.31
CA VAL A 186 19.59 -16.89 10.66
C VAL A 186 18.18 -17.35 10.99
N LEU A 187 17.17 -16.52 10.75
CA LEU A 187 15.78 -16.88 11.04
C LEU A 187 15.26 -18.04 10.18
N LEU A 188 15.66 -18.10 8.91
CA LEU A 188 15.38 -19.21 7.99
C LEU A 188 16.04 -20.51 8.47
N ARG A 189 17.28 -20.43 8.97
CA ARG A 189 18.02 -21.59 9.50
C ARG A 189 17.30 -22.25 10.68
N TYR A 190 16.60 -21.46 11.50
CA TYR A 190 15.84 -21.94 12.65
C TYR A 190 14.33 -22.17 12.34
N SER A 191 13.95 -22.22 11.06
CA SER A 191 12.56 -22.37 10.60
C SER A 191 11.56 -21.32 11.14
N LEU A 192 12.05 -20.16 11.57
CA LEU A 192 11.22 -19.05 12.07
C LEU A 192 10.63 -18.23 10.92
N LEU A 193 11.34 -18.20 9.79
CA LEU A 193 10.86 -17.65 8.52
C LEU A 193 10.85 -18.73 7.46
N GLN A 194 10.12 -18.48 6.38
CA GLN A 194 10.14 -19.26 5.15
C GLN A 194 10.46 -18.32 3.98
N ARG A 195 11.37 -18.74 3.11
CA ARG A 195 11.73 -17.98 1.91
C ARG A 195 10.67 -18.24 0.84
N VAL A 196 10.22 -17.17 0.20
CA VAL A 196 9.38 -17.25 -0.99
C VAL A 196 10.17 -16.68 -2.15
N ASP A 197 10.45 -17.52 -3.14
CA ASP A 197 11.16 -17.14 -4.36
C ASP A 197 10.17 -16.74 -5.46
N GLY A 198 10.63 -15.92 -6.41
CA GLY A 198 9.83 -15.44 -7.53
C GLY A 198 10.14 -13.98 -7.88
N GLY A 199 9.31 -13.38 -8.73
CA GLY A 199 9.43 -11.94 -9.06
C GLY A 199 9.27 -11.02 -7.83
N TRP A 200 8.59 -11.52 -6.80
CA TRP A 200 8.37 -10.85 -5.53
C TRP A 200 8.99 -11.64 -4.37
N ALA A 201 10.32 -11.79 -4.43
CA ALA A 201 11.04 -12.51 -3.39
C ALA A 201 10.84 -11.84 -2.02
N GLY A 202 10.69 -12.67 -0.99
CA GLY A 202 10.40 -12.19 0.34
C GLY A 202 10.45 -13.29 1.39
N VAL A 203 9.90 -12.97 2.55
CA VAL A 203 9.80 -13.90 3.67
C VAL A 203 8.38 -13.98 4.18
N THR A 204 7.95 -15.17 4.58
CA THR A 204 6.71 -15.35 5.32
C THR A 204 7.00 -16.08 6.63
N MET A 205 6.04 -16.07 7.55
CA MET A 205 6.16 -16.74 8.83
C MET A 205 4.82 -17.38 9.21
N HIS A 206 4.90 -18.54 9.86
CA HIS A 206 3.73 -19.21 10.39
C HIS A 206 2.99 -18.31 11.41
N GLY A 207 1.65 -18.38 11.45
CA GLY A 207 0.82 -17.50 12.29
C GLY A 207 1.16 -17.55 13.79
N LEU A 208 1.58 -18.71 14.30
CA LEU A 208 2.05 -18.86 15.68
C LEU A 208 3.42 -18.19 15.93
N VAL A 209 4.33 -18.20 14.95
CA VAL A 209 5.60 -17.44 15.03
C VAL A 209 5.26 -15.98 15.22
N ARG A 210 4.38 -15.47 14.35
CA ARG A 210 3.98 -14.07 14.31
C ARG A 210 3.35 -13.65 15.63
N TRP A 211 2.38 -14.43 16.11
CA TRP A 211 1.71 -14.18 17.38
C TRP A 211 2.70 -14.13 18.55
N ARG A 212 3.63 -15.09 18.64
CA ARG A 212 4.64 -15.12 19.70
C ARG A 212 5.61 -13.94 19.60
N ALA A 213 6.04 -13.59 18.39
CA ALA A 213 6.95 -12.47 18.15
C ALA A 213 6.31 -11.14 18.57
N MET A 214 5.01 -10.93 18.28
CA MET A 214 4.24 -9.76 18.74
C MET A 214 4.16 -9.65 20.26
N LEU A 215 4.21 -10.76 21.00
CA LEU A 215 4.14 -10.78 22.47
C LEU A 215 5.50 -10.61 23.17
N SER A 216 6.61 -10.53 22.43
CA SER A 216 7.94 -10.35 23.03
C SER A 216 8.14 -8.94 23.64
N HIS A 217 8.92 -8.82 24.71
CA HIS A 217 9.16 -7.54 25.40
C HIS A 217 9.68 -6.46 24.43
N GLN A 218 9.13 -5.25 24.51
CA GLN A 218 9.38 -4.06 23.65
C GLN A 218 8.60 -3.95 22.32
N SER A 219 7.40 -4.55 22.21
CA SER A 219 6.56 -4.40 21.00
C SER A 219 6.17 -2.95 20.68
N TRP A 220 6.03 -2.08 21.68
CA TRP A 220 5.56 -0.70 21.49
C TRP A 220 6.47 0.16 20.58
N PRO A 221 7.80 0.29 20.84
CA PRO A 221 8.70 0.95 19.91
C PRO A 221 8.65 0.36 18.49
N LEU A 222 8.57 -0.97 18.36
CA LEU A 222 8.60 -1.65 17.06
C LEU A 222 7.30 -1.46 16.26
N GLN A 223 6.14 -1.44 16.91
CA GLN A 223 4.85 -1.14 16.28
C GLN A 223 4.83 0.28 15.68
N ARG A 224 5.39 1.25 16.39
CA ARG A 224 5.55 2.62 15.86
C ARG A 224 6.45 2.65 14.64
N TRP A 225 7.62 1.99 14.72
CA TRP A 225 8.57 1.93 13.61
C TRP A 225 8.06 1.15 12.41
N TYR A 226 7.20 0.15 12.62
CA TYR A 226 6.46 -0.53 11.57
C TYR A 226 5.62 0.46 10.75
N MET A 227 4.83 1.31 11.40
CA MET A 227 4.03 2.32 10.72
C MET A 227 4.91 3.31 9.95
N VAL A 228 5.96 3.83 10.58
CA VAL A 228 6.92 4.76 9.95
C VAL A 228 7.60 4.11 8.73
N PHE A 229 7.93 2.83 8.82
CA PHE A 229 8.50 2.06 7.71
C PHE A 229 7.52 1.92 6.55
N VAL A 230 6.27 1.55 6.83
CA VAL A 230 5.24 1.41 5.80
C VAL A 230 5.02 2.75 5.09
N LEU A 231 4.94 3.85 5.84
CA LEU A 231 4.90 5.21 5.29
C LEU A 231 6.12 5.53 4.42
N ALA A 232 7.32 5.12 4.84
CA ALA A 232 8.55 5.34 4.08
C ALA A 232 8.54 4.57 2.75
N ALA A 233 8.06 3.33 2.75
CA ALA A 233 7.89 2.56 1.52
C ALA A 233 6.88 3.24 0.57
N CYS A 234 5.80 3.78 1.13
CA CYS A 234 4.77 4.51 0.39
C CYS A 234 5.26 5.82 -0.27
N CYS A 235 6.17 6.57 0.37
CA CYS A 235 6.66 7.85 -0.14
C CYS A 235 7.38 7.75 -1.48
N ARG A 236 7.96 6.60 -1.84
CA ARG A 236 8.84 6.48 -3.01
C ARG A 236 8.12 6.35 -4.36
N ASN A 237 6.83 6.70 -4.45
CA ASN A 237 5.98 6.60 -5.64
C ASN A 237 6.14 5.27 -6.39
N ILE A 238 5.30 4.29 -6.03
CA ILE A 238 5.26 2.96 -6.67
C ILE A 238 4.68 3.04 -8.11
N GLU A 239 4.37 4.25 -8.59
CA GLU A 239 3.48 4.53 -9.72
C GLU A 239 4.05 4.14 -11.09
N GLU A 240 5.36 3.95 -11.25
CA GLU A 240 5.93 3.80 -12.60
C GLU A 240 6.23 2.35 -13.04
N GLU A 241 6.46 1.39 -12.14
CA GLU A 241 6.91 0.06 -12.58
C GLU A 241 6.12 -1.13 -12.01
N GLN A 242 5.38 -0.99 -10.90
CA GLN A 242 4.99 -2.18 -10.12
C GLN A 242 3.62 -2.07 -9.39
N PRO A 243 2.48 -2.04 -10.12
CA PRO A 243 1.14 -1.96 -9.51
C PRO A 243 0.76 -3.14 -8.60
N GLU A 244 1.28 -4.34 -8.92
CA GLU A 244 1.11 -5.54 -8.09
C GLU A 244 1.74 -5.37 -6.71
N PHE A 245 2.93 -4.78 -6.66
CA PHE A 245 3.60 -4.43 -5.42
C PHE A 245 2.81 -3.39 -4.62
N ARG A 246 2.23 -2.38 -5.30
CA ARG A 246 1.39 -1.36 -4.65
C ARG A 246 0.25 -2.00 -3.88
N ARG A 247 -0.51 -2.91 -4.51
CA ARG A 247 -1.59 -3.66 -3.85
C ARG A 247 -1.11 -4.49 -2.68
N HIS A 248 0.04 -5.15 -2.85
CA HIS A 248 0.66 -5.92 -1.79
C HIS A 248 1.05 -5.04 -0.59
N LEU A 249 1.70 -3.89 -0.81
CA LEU A 249 2.04 -2.92 0.22
C LEU A 249 0.78 -2.38 0.93
N VAL A 250 -0.29 -2.14 0.16
CA VAL A 250 -1.60 -1.69 0.68
C VAL A 250 -2.21 -2.72 1.63
N GLY A 251 -1.99 -4.01 1.37
CA GLY A 251 -2.37 -5.10 2.27
C GLY A 251 -1.66 -5.04 3.63
N HIS A 252 -0.52 -4.38 3.73
CA HIS A 252 0.18 -4.16 4.99
C HIS A 252 -0.17 -2.83 5.67
N LEU A 253 -1.06 -2.01 5.10
CA LEU A 253 -1.44 -0.77 5.79
C LEU A 253 -2.17 -1.09 7.11
N PRO A 254 -1.92 -0.31 8.17
CA PRO A 254 -2.60 -0.48 9.44
C PRO A 254 -4.11 -0.31 9.23
N GLU A 255 -4.89 -1.26 9.77
CA GLU A 255 -6.32 -1.07 9.88
C GLU A 255 -6.57 -0.08 11.01
N ILE A 256 -7.30 0.99 10.70
CA ILE A 256 -7.70 1.98 11.69
C ILE A 256 -8.95 1.42 12.37
N HIS A 257 -8.74 0.63 13.43
CA HIS A 257 -9.85 0.15 14.28
C HIS A 257 -10.18 1.19 15.34
N GLU A 258 -11.47 1.41 15.60
CA GLU A 258 -11.98 2.32 16.65
C GLU A 258 -11.48 1.97 18.07
N ASP A 259 -11.13 0.70 18.32
CA ASP A 259 -10.73 0.19 19.63
C ASP A 259 -9.20 0.24 19.92
N ASP A 260 -8.35 0.60 18.95
CA ASP A 260 -6.90 0.74 19.19
C ASP A 260 -6.57 2.16 19.65
N GLY A 261 -7.01 2.51 20.86
CA GLY A 261 -6.92 3.87 21.41
C GLY A 261 -5.51 4.47 21.43
N GLN A 262 -4.46 3.63 21.42
CA GLN A 262 -3.08 4.11 21.46
C GLN A 262 -2.35 4.01 20.10
N GLY A 263 -2.75 3.09 19.22
CA GLY A 263 -2.35 3.11 17.80
C GLY A 263 -2.95 4.31 17.05
N GLN A 264 -4.21 4.65 17.34
CA GLN A 264 -4.89 5.82 16.78
C GLN A 264 -4.28 7.14 17.25
N GLU A 265 -3.94 7.28 18.53
CA GLU A 265 -3.34 8.51 19.08
C GLU A 265 -1.97 8.80 18.44
N ASN A 266 -1.21 7.75 18.12
CA ASN A 266 0.08 7.87 17.41
C ASN A 266 -0.08 8.11 15.91
N LEU A 267 -1.08 7.52 15.25
CA LEU A 267 -1.41 7.76 13.84
C LEU A 267 -1.91 9.20 13.62
N LEU A 268 -2.65 9.78 14.56
CA LEU A 268 -3.17 11.15 14.46
C LEU A 268 -2.26 12.19 15.12
N ARG A 269 -1.02 11.80 15.45
CA ARG A 269 0.02 12.73 15.91
C ARG A 269 0.53 13.63 14.77
N TYR A 270 0.57 13.08 13.55
CA TYR A 270 0.96 13.78 12.31
C TYR A 270 -0.12 13.71 11.22
N PRO A 271 -1.30 14.29 11.49
CA PRO A 271 -2.47 14.13 10.63
C PRO A 271 -2.24 14.68 9.21
N SER A 272 -1.37 15.69 9.04
CA SER A 272 -1.03 16.26 7.72
C SER A 272 -0.35 15.24 6.82
N PHE A 273 0.76 14.67 7.31
CA PHE A 273 1.59 13.75 6.55
C PHE A 273 0.86 12.42 6.31
N ILE A 274 0.16 11.92 7.33
CA ILE A 274 -0.54 10.65 7.27
C ILE A 274 -1.76 10.74 6.36
N GLY A 275 -2.58 11.79 6.48
CA GLY A 275 -3.68 12.04 5.55
C GLY A 275 -3.21 12.24 4.11
N ALA A 276 -2.10 12.95 3.90
CA ALA A 276 -1.54 13.15 2.56
C ALA A 276 -0.96 11.87 1.93
N THR A 277 -0.43 10.95 2.75
CA THR A 277 0.23 9.73 2.27
C THR A 277 -0.76 8.56 2.20
N LEU A 278 -1.29 8.12 3.35
CA LEU A 278 -2.19 6.96 3.41
C LEU A 278 -3.57 7.28 2.83
N GLY A 279 -4.09 8.48 3.08
CA GLY A 279 -5.39 8.90 2.54
C GLY A 279 -5.39 8.93 1.02
N ARG A 280 -4.30 9.41 0.41
CA ARG A 280 -4.12 9.38 -1.05
C ARG A 280 -4.03 7.95 -1.59
N ILE A 281 -3.28 7.08 -0.91
CA ILE A 281 -3.13 5.69 -1.37
C ILE A 281 -4.47 4.94 -1.35
N TYR A 282 -5.22 5.03 -0.24
CA TYR A 282 -6.55 4.44 -0.18
C TYR A 282 -7.48 5.03 -1.25
N TYR A 283 -7.39 6.34 -1.50
CA TYR A 283 -8.19 7.00 -2.53
C TYR A 283 -7.88 6.49 -3.95
N ASP A 284 -6.61 6.42 -4.30
CA ASP A 284 -6.13 6.00 -5.63
C ASP A 284 -6.40 4.51 -5.91
N GLU A 285 -6.39 3.66 -4.89
CA GLU A 285 -6.69 2.22 -4.99
C GLU A 285 -8.20 1.91 -5.03
N GLY A 286 -9.07 2.93 -5.00
CA GLY A 286 -10.52 2.72 -4.94
C GLY A 286 -11.05 2.29 -3.57
N ARG A 287 -10.20 2.22 -2.54
CA ARG A 287 -10.54 1.92 -1.14
C ARG A 287 -11.11 3.16 -0.44
N TRP A 288 -12.20 3.69 -1.00
CA TRP A 288 -12.75 4.99 -0.60
C TRP A 288 -13.36 4.98 0.80
N GLU A 289 -13.80 3.83 1.32
CA GLU A 289 -14.31 3.73 2.70
C GLU A 289 -13.17 3.88 3.73
N GLU A 290 -12.02 3.27 3.49
CA GLU A 290 -10.84 3.43 4.34
C GLU A 290 -10.24 4.83 4.23
N ALA A 291 -10.24 5.40 3.01
CA ALA A 291 -9.87 6.79 2.80
C ALA A 291 -10.79 7.75 3.59
N GLU A 292 -12.11 7.51 3.60
CA GLU A 292 -13.08 8.28 4.36
C GLU A 292 -12.79 8.22 5.86
N LYS A 293 -12.71 7.00 6.42
CA LYS A 293 -12.44 6.81 7.86
C LYS A 293 -11.20 7.57 8.31
N LEU A 294 -10.11 7.47 7.56
CA LEU A 294 -8.87 8.20 7.86
C LEU A 294 -9.05 9.72 7.70
N ASN A 295 -9.64 10.18 6.60
CA ASN A 295 -9.79 11.61 6.31
C ASN A 295 -10.73 12.30 7.31
N VAL A 296 -11.76 11.62 7.82
CA VAL A 296 -12.62 12.11 8.90
C VAL A 296 -11.80 12.34 10.16
N GLN A 297 -11.04 11.34 10.61
CA GLN A 297 -10.20 11.46 11.80
C GLN A 297 -9.14 12.57 11.68
N VAL A 298 -8.48 12.65 10.52
CA VAL A 298 -7.50 13.71 10.21
C VAL A 298 -8.16 15.09 10.26
N MET A 299 -9.35 15.24 9.67
CA MET A 299 -10.11 16.48 9.69
C MET A 299 -10.51 16.88 11.10
N GLU A 300 -11.08 15.96 11.88
CA GLU A 300 -11.50 16.22 13.27
C GLU A 300 -10.31 16.62 14.14
N THR A 301 -9.19 15.91 14.02
CA THR A 301 -7.95 16.24 14.71
C THR A 301 -7.49 17.66 14.40
N PHE A 302 -7.54 18.07 13.12
CA PHE A 302 -7.17 19.42 12.73
C PHE A 302 -8.15 20.49 13.20
N LYS A 303 -9.46 20.21 13.16
CA LYS A 303 -10.48 21.10 13.73
C LYS A 303 -10.22 21.34 15.21
N THR A 304 -9.95 20.29 15.98
CA THR A 304 -9.67 20.41 17.42
C THR A 304 -8.35 21.12 17.71
N LYS A 305 -7.27 20.81 17.00
CA LYS A 305 -5.93 21.35 17.29
C LYS A 305 -5.69 22.75 16.72
N LEU A 306 -6.19 23.03 15.52
CA LEU A 306 -5.87 24.23 14.73
C LEU A 306 -7.06 25.14 14.48
N GLY A 307 -8.29 24.64 14.69
CA GLY A 307 -9.53 25.35 14.42
C GLY A 307 -10.06 25.12 12.99
N ASP A 308 -11.32 25.49 12.77
CA ASP A 308 -12.04 25.25 11.51
C ASP A 308 -11.47 26.00 10.31
N ASP A 309 -10.89 27.17 10.54
CA ASP A 309 -10.40 28.06 9.47
C ASP A 309 -8.94 27.79 9.06
N HIS A 310 -8.23 26.87 9.74
CA HIS A 310 -6.82 26.64 9.49
C HIS A 310 -6.58 26.00 8.11
N PRO A 311 -5.54 26.40 7.35
CA PRO A 311 -5.27 25.84 6.01
C PRO A 311 -5.23 24.30 5.94
N ASP A 312 -4.64 23.64 6.95
CA ASP A 312 -4.61 22.17 7.04
C ASP A 312 -5.99 21.54 7.31
N THR A 313 -6.83 22.22 8.10
CA THR A 313 -8.23 21.81 8.30
C THR A 313 -8.99 21.91 6.98
N LEU A 314 -8.83 23.02 6.26
CA LEU A 314 -9.47 23.23 4.96
C LEU A 314 -8.97 22.24 3.90
N LYS A 315 -7.69 21.88 3.93
CA LYS A 315 -7.11 20.86 3.04
C LYS A 315 -7.67 19.47 3.34
N SER A 316 -7.75 19.07 4.61
CA SER A 316 -8.32 17.78 4.99
C SER A 316 -9.81 17.67 4.66
N MET A 317 -10.58 18.75 4.85
CA MET A 317 -11.96 18.84 4.39
C MET A 317 -12.10 18.67 2.87
N ALA A 318 -11.23 19.29 2.08
CA ALA A 318 -11.24 19.14 0.62
C ALA A 318 -10.90 17.71 0.18
N ASN A 319 -9.99 17.03 0.86
CA ASN A 319 -9.67 15.62 0.60
C ASN A 319 -10.85 14.70 0.93
N LEU A 320 -11.53 14.95 2.06
CA LEU A 320 -12.74 14.22 2.44
C LEU A 320 -13.87 14.44 1.42
N ALA A 321 -14.07 15.68 0.96
CA ALA A 321 -15.05 15.98 -0.08
C ALA A 321 -14.75 15.25 -1.40
N SER A 322 -13.48 15.19 -1.81
CA SER A 322 -13.06 14.41 -2.99
C SER A 322 -13.39 12.91 -2.82
N THR A 323 -13.21 12.38 -1.61
CA THR A 323 -13.56 10.99 -1.27
C THR A 323 -15.06 10.76 -1.39
N TYR A 324 -15.89 11.62 -0.80
CA TYR A 324 -17.35 11.56 -0.94
C TYR A 324 -17.81 11.64 -2.39
N ARG A 325 -17.20 12.53 -3.18
CA ARG A 325 -17.54 12.66 -4.60
C ARG A 325 -17.33 11.36 -5.38
N ASN A 326 -16.23 10.65 -5.11
CA ASN A 326 -15.96 9.36 -5.75
C ASN A 326 -16.92 8.26 -5.29
N GLN A 327 -17.36 8.30 -4.03
CA GLN A 327 -18.43 7.42 -3.52
C GLN A 327 -19.83 7.77 -4.07
N GLY A 328 -19.97 8.81 -4.89
CA GLY A 328 -21.27 9.29 -5.40
C GLY A 328 -22.07 10.15 -4.41
N ARG A 329 -21.49 10.47 -3.25
CA ARG A 329 -22.09 11.26 -2.17
C ARG A 329 -21.89 12.76 -2.40
N TRP A 330 -22.52 13.27 -3.46
CA TRP A 330 -22.27 14.63 -3.96
C TRP A 330 -22.79 15.73 -3.04
N GLU A 331 -23.85 15.48 -2.24
CA GLU A 331 -24.39 16.47 -1.30
C GLU A 331 -23.43 16.70 -0.12
N GLU A 332 -22.84 15.63 0.42
CA GLU A 332 -21.83 15.75 1.48
C GLU A 332 -20.54 16.39 0.98
N ALA A 333 -20.13 16.08 -0.26
CA ALA A 333 -18.99 16.72 -0.91
C ALA A 333 -19.22 18.24 -1.07
N GLU A 334 -20.38 18.63 -1.61
CA GLU A 334 -20.75 20.04 -1.80
C GLU A 334 -20.72 20.81 -0.48
N LYS A 335 -21.30 20.27 0.58
CA LYS A 335 -21.35 20.94 1.89
C LYS A 335 -19.95 21.31 2.39
N LEU A 336 -18.99 20.37 2.27
CA LEU A 336 -17.60 20.61 2.65
C LEU A 336 -16.90 21.58 1.70
N GLU A 337 -17.09 21.44 0.39
CA GLU A 337 -16.45 22.30 -0.63
C GLU A 337 -16.93 23.74 -0.56
N VAL A 338 -18.23 23.98 -0.33
CA VAL A 338 -18.80 25.32 -0.11
C VAL A 338 -18.18 25.96 1.13
N GLN A 339 -18.12 25.22 2.24
CA GLN A 339 -17.50 25.72 3.48
C GLN A 339 -16.02 26.10 3.23
N VAL A 340 -15.25 25.22 2.60
CA VAL A 340 -13.83 25.47 2.29
C VAL A 340 -13.66 26.68 1.37
N MET A 341 -14.47 26.77 0.31
CA MET A 341 -14.41 27.85 -0.68
C MET A 341 -14.74 29.21 -0.04
N GLU A 342 -15.82 29.32 0.73
CA GLU A 342 -16.22 30.58 1.35
C GLU A 342 -15.24 31.02 2.46
N THR A 343 -14.68 30.08 3.24
CA THR A 343 -13.61 30.42 4.20
C THR A 343 -12.37 30.95 3.48
N ARG A 344 -11.88 30.27 2.43
CA ARG A 344 -10.71 30.74 1.65
C ARG A 344 -10.98 32.07 0.96
N LYS A 345 -12.15 32.25 0.38
CA LYS A 345 -12.59 33.51 -0.24
C LYS A 345 -12.60 34.65 0.75
N THR A 346 -13.06 34.42 1.99
CA THR A 346 -13.06 35.43 3.06
C THR A 346 -11.66 35.76 3.57
N LYS A 347 -10.80 34.76 3.76
CA LYS A 347 -9.47 34.93 4.38
C LYS A 347 -8.38 35.35 3.39
N LEU A 348 -8.40 34.79 2.19
CA LEU A 348 -7.35 34.93 1.17
C LEU A 348 -7.80 35.80 0.00
N GLY A 349 -9.12 36.01 -0.14
CA GLY A 349 -9.72 36.72 -1.26
C GLY A 349 -10.17 35.78 -2.38
N VAL A 350 -11.07 36.31 -3.20
CA VAL A 350 -11.73 35.58 -4.30
C VAL A 350 -10.75 35.13 -5.41
N ASN A 351 -9.66 35.87 -5.60
CA ASN A 351 -8.68 35.62 -6.66
C ASN A 351 -7.46 34.81 -6.19
N HIS A 352 -7.44 34.35 -4.93
CA HIS A 352 -6.33 33.57 -4.40
C HIS A 352 -6.30 32.16 -5.03
N PRO A 353 -5.12 31.60 -5.38
CA PRO A 353 -5.01 30.28 -6.01
C PRO A 353 -5.75 29.15 -5.27
N ASP A 354 -5.70 29.14 -3.93
CA ASP A 354 -6.43 28.14 -3.12
C ASP A 354 -7.95 28.31 -3.19
N THR A 355 -8.45 29.56 -3.29
CA THR A 355 -9.87 29.85 -3.47
C THR A 355 -10.32 29.37 -4.86
N LEU A 356 -9.55 29.68 -5.90
CA LEU A 356 -9.84 29.26 -7.28
C LEU A 356 -9.82 27.72 -7.41
N THR A 357 -8.90 27.05 -6.71
CA THR A 357 -8.87 25.58 -6.66
C THR A 357 -10.13 25.02 -6.00
N SER A 358 -10.58 25.62 -4.89
CA SER A 358 -11.85 25.22 -4.25
C SER A 358 -13.07 25.47 -5.13
N MET A 359 -13.09 26.57 -5.89
CA MET A 359 -14.14 26.85 -6.88
C MET A 359 -14.19 25.79 -7.98
N GLY A 360 -13.03 25.39 -8.53
CA GLY A 360 -12.97 24.34 -9.54
C GLY A 360 -13.42 22.96 -9.02
N ASN A 361 -13.10 22.63 -7.78
CA ASN A 361 -13.58 21.39 -7.14
C ASN A 361 -15.11 21.40 -6.99
N LEU A 362 -15.65 22.51 -6.47
CA LEU A 362 -17.10 22.70 -6.33
C LEU A 362 -17.83 22.69 -7.68
N ALA A 363 -17.25 23.31 -8.72
CA ALA A 363 -17.79 23.24 -10.07
C ALA A 363 -17.86 21.79 -10.59
N SER A 364 -16.85 20.97 -10.27
CA SER A 364 -16.87 19.55 -10.60
C SER A 364 -17.97 18.78 -9.88
N THR A 365 -18.23 19.11 -8.62
CA THR A 365 -19.33 18.50 -7.85
C THR A 365 -20.69 18.92 -8.41
N TYR A 366 -20.88 20.20 -8.76
CA TYR A 366 -22.08 20.68 -9.45
C TYR A 366 -22.29 20.00 -10.81
N ARG A 367 -21.23 19.78 -11.59
CA ARG A 367 -21.32 19.00 -12.85
C ARG A 367 -21.90 17.60 -12.60
N ASN A 368 -21.40 16.90 -11.58
CA ASN A 368 -21.85 15.54 -11.24
C ASN A 368 -23.30 15.52 -10.75
N GLN A 369 -23.76 16.58 -10.08
CA GLN A 369 -25.17 16.76 -9.69
C GLN A 369 -26.09 17.21 -10.84
N GLY A 370 -25.57 17.47 -12.04
CA GLY A 370 -26.34 18.00 -13.17
C GLY A 370 -26.60 19.52 -13.12
N ARG A 371 -26.01 20.23 -12.15
CA ARG A 371 -26.16 21.68 -11.94
C ARG A 371 -25.16 22.47 -12.79
N TRP A 372 -25.26 22.32 -14.11
CA TRP A 372 -24.24 22.80 -15.04
C TRP A 372 -24.10 24.33 -15.12
N GLU A 373 -25.18 25.09 -14.89
CA GLU A 373 -25.13 26.56 -14.87
C GLU A 373 -24.31 27.10 -13.70
N GLU A 374 -24.38 26.42 -12.55
CA GLU A 374 -23.60 26.81 -11.36
C GLU A 374 -22.13 26.43 -11.50
N ALA A 375 -21.86 25.28 -12.11
CA ALA A 375 -20.51 24.89 -12.50
C ALA A 375 -19.88 25.92 -13.47
N GLU A 376 -20.64 26.34 -14.49
CA GLU A 376 -20.16 27.29 -15.50
C GLU A 376 -19.77 28.63 -14.88
N LYS A 377 -20.60 29.18 -13.99
CA LYS A 377 -20.30 30.45 -13.31
C LYS A 377 -18.95 30.39 -12.58
N LEU A 378 -18.68 29.29 -11.88
CA LEU A 378 -17.42 29.09 -11.16
C LEU A 378 -16.25 28.87 -12.12
N ASP A 379 -16.40 28.01 -13.13
CA ASP A 379 -15.33 27.70 -14.09
C ASP A 379 -14.95 28.92 -14.95
N VAL A 380 -15.91 29.73 -15.39
CA VAL A 380 -15.65 31.00 -16.11
C VAL A 380 -14.83 31.94 -15.23
N GLN A 381 -15.25 32.13 -13.97
CA GLN A 381 -14.53 32.99 -13.04
C GLN A 381 -13.09 32.52 -12.82
N VAL A 382 -12.86 31.21 -12.64
CA VAL A 382 -11.53 30.63 -12.48
C VAL A 382 -10.69 30.82 -13.73
N MET A 383 -11.26 30.56 -14.91
CA MET A 383 -10.59 30.72 -16.20
C MET A 383 -10.17 32.17 -16.44
N GLU A 384 -11.09 33.14 -16.33
CA GLU A 384 -10.79 34.55 -16.57
C GLU A 384 -9.74 35.10 -15.59
N THR A 385 -9.82 34.69 -14.32
CA THR A 385 -8.85 35.11 -13.30
C THR A 385 -7.47 34.53 -13.60
N SER A 386 -7.38 33.23 -13.90
CA SER A 386 -6.13 32.57 -14.25
C SER A 386 -5.49 33.18 -15.50
N LYS A 387 -6.30 33.43 -16.54
CA LYS A 387 -5.91 34.08 -17.78
C LYS A 387 -5.31 35.47 -17.52
N THR A 388 -5.98 36.27 -16.69
CA THR A 388 -5.51 37.63 -16.35
C THR A 388 -4.23 37.64 -15.51
N LYS A 389 -4.07 36.67 -14.60
CA LYS A 389 -2.95 36.66 -13.64
C LYS A 389 -1.71 35.92 -14.12
N LEU A 390 -1.89 34.85 -14.87
CA LEU A 390 -0.85 33.91 -15.26
C LEU A 390 -0.60 33.89 -16.76
N GLY A 391 -1.56 34.40 -17.55
CA GLY A 391 -1.55 34.37 -19.01
C GLY A 391 -2.26 33.15 -19.59
N ASP A 392 -2.57 33.25 -20.88
CA ASP A 392 -3.30 32.25 -21.66
C ASP A 392 -2.57 30.90 -21.74
N ASP A 393 -1.24 30.93 -21.81
CA ASP A 393 -0.40 29.75 -22.00
C ASP A 393 -0.02 29.02 -20.70
N HIS A 394 -0.42 29.56 -19.54
CA HIS A 394 0.00 29.00 -18.25
C HIS A 394 -0.72 27.67 -17.98
N PRO A 395 -0.04 26.61 -17.47
CA PRO A 395 -0.66 25.29 -17.24
C PRO A 395 -1.94 25.32 -16.40
N TYR A 396 -1.99 26.18 -15.38
CA TYR A 396 -3.20 26.38 -14.57
C TYR A 396 -4.38 27.00 -15.37
N THR A 397 -4.09 27.92 -16.29
CA THR A 397 -5.10 28.50 -17.19
C THR A 397 -5.59 27.47 -18.20
N LEU A 398 -4.69 26.65 -18.75
CA LEU A 398 -5.07 25.56 -19.65
C LEU A 398 -5.96 24.53 -18.94
N LYS A 399 -5.66 24.20 -17.68
CA LYS A 399 -6.50 23.31 -16.87
C LYS A 399 -7.89 23.90 -16.59
N SER A 400 -7.99 25.19 -16.28
CA SER A 400 -9.29 25.85 -16.04
C SER A 400 -10.13 25.93 -17.31
N MET A 401 -9.50 26.17 -18.47
CA MET A 401 -10.17 26.09 -19.78
C MET A 401 -10.71 24.69 -20.07
N ALA A 402 -9.93 23.63 -19.80
CA ALA A 402 -10.39 22.25 -19.98
C ALA A 402 -11.57 21.91 -19.05
N ASN A 403 -11.57 22.40 -17.80
CA ASN A 403 -12.71 22.23 -16.90
C ASN A 403 -13.98 22.93 -17.43
N LEU A 404 -13.84 24.17 -17.90
CA LEU A 404 -14.95 24.91 -18.51
C LEU A 404 -15.48 24.20 -19.78
N ALA A 405 -14.59 23.67 -20.61
CA ALA A 405 -14.98 22.87 -21.78
C ALA A 405 -15.77 21.62 -21.40
N SER A 406 -15.36 20.91 -20.33
CA SER A 406 -16.11 19.79 -19.78
C SER A 406 -17.51 20.21 -19.32
N THR A 407 -17.64 21.39 -18.70
CA THR A 407 -18.94 21.95 -18.33
C THR A 407 -19.81 22.25 -19.57
N TYR A 408 -19.25 22.88 -20.61
CA TYR A 408 -19.97 23.10 -21.87
C TYR A 408 -20.39 21.80 -22.56
N ARG A 409 -19.52 20.79 -22.55
CA ARG A 409 -19.84 19.47 -23.10
C ARG A 409 -21.02 18.83 -22.39
N ASN A 410 -21.08 18.91 -21.05
CA ASN A 410 -22.20 18.40 -20.26
C ASN A 410 -23.50 19.16 -20.53
N GLN A 411 -23.42 20.46 -20.86
CA GLN A 411 -24.57 21.26 -21.30
C GLN A 411 -25.00 20.99 -22.75
N GLY A 412 -24.28 20.16 -23.51
CA GLY A 412 -24.51 19.95 -24.95
C GLY A 412 -23.97 21.07 -25.84
N ARG A 413 -23.21 22.03 -25.30
CA ARG A 413 -22.58 23.15 -26.01
C ARG A 413 -21.24 22.73 -26.61
N TRP A 414 -21.27 21.76 -27.52
CA TRP A 414 -20.07 21.09 -28.00
C TRP A 414 -19.12 21.98 -28.82
N GLU A 415 -19.64 23.00 -29.52
CA GLU A 415 -18.81 23.94 -30.30
C GLU A 415 -17.93 24.82 -29.37
N GLU A 416 -18.47 25.23 -28.23
CA GLU A 416 -17.74 26.03 -27.24
C GLU A 416 -16.72 25.19 -26.48
N ALA A 417 -17.07 23.93 -26.18
CA ALA A 417 -16.13 22.96 -25.62
C ALA A 417 -14.95 22.71 -26.58
N GLU A 418 -15.24 22.42 -27.86
CA GLU A 418 -14.23 22.18 -28.89
C GLU A 418 -13.28 23.36 -29.02
N LYS A 419 -13.80 24.60 -29.09
CA LYS A 419 -12.96 25.79 -29.23
C LYS A 419 -11.93 25.90 -28.11
N LEU A 420 -12.34 25.65 -26.87
CA LEU A 420 -11.44 25.69 -25.71
C LEU A 420 -10.46 24.51 -25.73
N GLU A 421 -10.93 23.30 -26.03
CA GLU A 421 -10.09 22.08 -26.05
C GLU A 421 -9.05 22.11 -27.17
N VAL A 422 -9.38 22.61 -28.35
CA VAL A 422 -8.42 22.84 -29.45
C VAL A 422 -7.34 23.83 -29.02
N GLN A 423 -7.73 24.93 -28.38
CA GLN A 423 -6.77 25.92 -27.88
C GLN A 423 -5.84 25.28 -26.84
N VAL A 424 -6.39 24.52 -25.89
CA VAL A 424 -5.59 23.83 -24.86
C VAL A 424 -4.63 22.82 -25.48
N MET A 425 -5.11 21.99 -26.40
CA MET A 425 -4.31 20.96 -27.07
C MET A 425 -3.14 21.58 -27.86
N GLU A 426 -3.40 22.59 -28.69
CA GLU A 426 -2.36 23.20 -29.52
C GLU A 426 -1.32 23.96 -28.67
N THR A 427 -1.75 24.63 -27.60
CA THR A 427 -0.82 25.28 -26.68
C THR A 427 0.03 24.25 -25.94
N SER A 428 -0.57 23.20 -25.36
CA SER A 428 0.17 22.12 -24.69
C SER A 428 1.16 21.44 -25.63
N LYS A 429 0.73 21.11 -26.86
CA LYS A 429 1.58 20.51 -27.88
C LYS A 429 2.77 21.40 -28.25
N THR A 430 2.55 22.72 -28.35
CA THR A 430 3.60 23.69 -28.67
C THR A 430 4.61 23.87 -27.52
N LYS A 431 4.13 23.91 -26.27
CA LYS A 431 4.96 24.23 -25.10
C LYS A 431 5.65 23.01 -24.49
N LEU A 432 4.96 21.87 -24.46
CA LEU A 432 5.35 20.67 -23.74
C LEU A 432 5.75 19.52 -24.68
N GLY A 433 5.32 19.60 -25.94
CA GLY A 433 5.52 18.54 -26.94
C GLY A 433 4.31 17.63 -27.07
N VAL A 434 4.31 16.84 -28.16
CA VAL A 434 3.19 15.95 -28.51
C VAL A 434 3.03 14.78 -27.54
N ASP A 435 4.13 14.32 -26.94
CA ASP A 435 4.15 13.14 -26.09
C ASP A 435 3.94 13.46 -24.60
N HIS A 436 3.79 14.73 -24.24
CA HIS A 436 3.63 15.15 -22.85
C HIS A 436 2.26 14.73 -22.30
N PRO A 437 2.16 14.23 -21.04
CA PRO A 437 0.90 13.78 -20.44
C PRO A 437 -0.26 14.79 -20.52
N ASP A 438 0.02 16.08 -20.31
CA ASP A 438 -0.98 17.14 -20.45
C ASP A 438 -1.49 17.32 -21.90
N THR A 439 -0.60 17.13 -22.89
CA THR A 439 -0.99 17.13 -24.31
C THR A 439 -1.86 15.92 -24.62
N LEU A 440 -1.50 14.73 -24.14
CA LEU A 440 -2.29 13.52 -24.32
C LEU A 440 -3.67 13.62 -23.67
N THR A 441 -3.74 14.21 -22.46
CA THR A 441 -5.00 14.45 -21.75
C THR A 441 -5.91 15.41 -22.51
N SER A 442 -5.36 16.50 -23.04
CA SER A 442 -6.14 17.46 -23.84
C SER A 442 -6.63 16.87 -25.17
N MET A 443 -5.84 16.03 -25.82
CA MET A 443 -6.27 15.27 -27.00
C MET A 443 -7.42 14.30 -26.67
N ALA A 444 -7.35 13.59 -25.55
CA ALA A 444 -8.42 12.68 -25.12
C ALA A 444 -9.73 13.44 -24.80
N ASN A 445 -9.64 14.62 -24.18
CA ASN A 445 -10.81 15.47 -23.93
C ASN A 445 -11.44 15.95 -25.24
N LEU A 446 -10.63 16.43 -26.19
CA LEU A 446 -11.10 16.84 -27.51
C LEU A 446 -11.74 15.69 -28.28
N ALA A 447 -11.15 14.49 -28.22
CA ALA A 447 -11.71 13.30 -28.84
C ALA A 447 -13.10 12.96 -28.27
N SER A 448 -13.28 13.06 -26.95
CA SER A 448 -14.58 12.87 -26.30
C SER A 448 -15.62 13.91 -26.77
N THR A 449 -15.21 15.15 -27.03
CA THR A 449 -16.09 16.18 -27.61
C THR A 449 -16.45 15.86 -29.06
N TYR A 450 -15.49 15.48 -29.91
CA TYR A 450 -15.77 15.01 -31.27
C TYR A 450 -16.73 13.83 -31.30
N ARG A 451 -16.53 12.90 -30.38
CA ARG A 451 -17.42 11.75 -30.19
C ARG A 451 -18.85 12.18 -29.90
N ASN A 452 -19.05 13.12 -28.98
CA ASN A 452 -20.39 13.65 -28.66
C ASN A 452 -21.02 14.43 -29.82
N GLN A 453 -20.21 15.05 -30.70
CA GLN A 453 -20.66 15.67 -31.94
C GLN A 453 -20.96 14.65 -33.07
N GLY A 454 -20.69 13.35 -32.88
CA GLY A 454 -20.81 12.33 -33.92
C GLY A 454 -19.66 12.30 -34.93
N ARG A 455 -18.55 13.00 -34.65
CA ARG A 455 -17.33 13.06 -35.48
C ARG A 455 -16.38 11.93 -35.10
N TRP A 456 -16.83 10.69 -35.29
CA TRP A 456 -16.14 9.49 -34.78
C TRP A 456 -14.74 9.26 -35.37
N GLU A 457 -14.52 9.62 -36.63
CA GLU A 457 -13.21 9.47 -37.29
C GLU A 457 -12.14 10.38 -36.69
N GLU A 458 -12.52 11.62 -36.33
CA GLU A 458 -11.62 12.58 -35.71
C GLU A 458 -11.32 12.21 -34.26
N ALA A 459 -12.33 11.71 -33.53
CA ALA A 459 -12.15 11.15 -32.19
C ALA A 459 -11.19 9.96 -32.21
N GLU A 460 -11.41 8.98 -33.10
CA GLU A 460 -10.57 7.79 -33.23
C GLU A 460 -9.11 8.15 -33.53
N LYS A 461 -8.87 9.10 -34.44
CA LYS A 461 -7.51 9.53 -34.78
C LYS A 461 -6.74 10.03 -33.57
N LEU A 462 -7.39 10.84 -32.72
CA LEU A 462 -6.77 11.36 -31.49
C LEU A 462 -6.59 10.25 -30.46
N GLU A 463 -7.60 9.40 -30.25
CA GLU A 463 -7.54 8.31 -29.26
C GLU A 463 -6.49 7.25 -29.59
N VAL A 464 -6.33 6.88 -30.87
CA VAL A 464 -5.26 5.98 -31.32
C VAL A 464 -3.89 6.58 -31.03
N GLN A 465 -3.70 7.87 -31.33
CA GLN A 465 -2.44 8.55 -31.06
C GLN A 465 -2.14 8.57 -29.56
N VAL A 466 -3.13 8.90 -28.71
CA VAL A 466 -2.97 8.88 -27.25
C VAL A 466 -2.60 7.49 -26.76
N MET A 467 -3.32 6.46 -27.19
CA MET A 467 -3.07 5.07 -26.77
C MET A 467 -1.68 4.59 -27.15
N GLU A 468 -1.24 4.79 -28.40
CA GLU A 468 0.08 4.33 -28.85
C GLU A 468 1.23 5.08 -28.18
N THR A 469 1.09 6.40 -27.99
CA THR A 469 2.10 7.19 -27.26
C THR A 469 2.16 6.77 -25.79
N SER A 470 1.02 6.63 -25.10
CA SER A 470 0.99 6.14 -23.72
C SER A 470 1.57 4.74 -23.59
N LYS A 471 1.24 3.83 -24.51
CA LYS A 471 1.79 2.48 -24.55
C LYS A 471 3.30 2.46 -24.76
N THR A 472 3.83 3.35 -25.60
CA THR A 472 5.27 3.45 -25.88
C THR A 472 6.04 4.04 -24.70
N ASN A 473 5.50 5.08 -24.06
CA ASN A 473 6.20 5.83 -23.02
C ASN A 473 6.02 5.24 -21.63
N LEU A 474 4.82 4.71 -21.32
CA LEU A 474 4.43 4.25 -19.98
C LEU A 474 4.25 2.73 -19.92
N GLY A 475 4.17 2.06 -21.07
CA GLY A 475 3.90 0.63 -21.17
C GLY A 475 2.42 0.28 -21.33
N ALA A 476 2.16 -0.97 -21.72
CA ALA A 476 0.82 -1.45 -22.06
C ALA A 476 -0.14 -1.54 -20.86
N ASN A 477 0.39 -1.69 -19.65
CA ASN A 477 -0.39 -1.89 -18.43
C ASN A 477 -0.56 -0.60 -17.61
N HIS A 478 -0.02 0.53 -18.06
CA HIS A 478 -0.14 1.78 -17.33
C HIS A 478 -1.61 2.24 -17.27
N PRO A 479 -2.11 2.76 -16.13
CA PRO A 479 -3.50 3.22 -16.00
C PRO A 479 -3.96 4.18 -17.11
N ASP A 480 -3.10 5.08 -17.57
CA ASP A 480 -3.40 6.01 -18.67
C ASP A 480 -3.52 5.30 -20.03
N THR A 481 -2.67 4.30 -20.30
CA THR A 481 -2.78 3.44 -21.49
C THR A 481 -4.09 2.66 -21.47
N LEU A 482 -4.45 2.10 -20.31
CA LEU A 482 -5.70 1.36 -20.16
C LEU A 482 -6.94 2.26 -20.30
N SER A 483 -6.85 3.50 -19.82
CA SER A 483 -7.92 4.49 -19.96
C SER A 483 -8.10 4.97 -21.40
N SER A 484 -7.01 5.17 -22.13
CA SER A 484 -7.08 5.50 -23.57
C SER A 484 -7.59 4.32 -24.42
N MET A 485 -7.21 3.09 -24.10
CA MET A 485 -7.80 1.88 -24.71
C MET A 485 -9.31 1.81 -24.49
N ALA A 486 -9.79 2.10 -23.29
CA ALA A 486 -11.22 2.10 -22.97
C ALA A 486 -12.00 3.18 -23.75
N ASN A 487 -11.42 4.38 -23.90
CA ASN A 487 -12.01 5.45 -24.68
C ASN A 487 -12.11 5.08 -26.17
N LEU A 488 -11.04 4.56 -26.75
CA LEU A 488 -10.99 4.10 -28.14
C LEU A 488 -12.01 2.97 -28.40
N ALA A 489 -12.10 2.00 -27.50
CA ALA A 489 -13.07 0.92 -27.59
C ALA A 489 -14.52 1.46 -27.57
N PHE A 490 -14.81 2.47 -26.74
CA PHE A 490 -16.11 3.10 -26.73
C PHE A 490 -16.41 3.80 -28.06
N THR A 491 -15.44 4.51 -28.65
CA THR A 491 -15.59 5.14 -29.97
C THR A 491 -15.85 4.11 -31.06
N TRP A 492 -15.10 3.00 -31.10
CA TRP A 492 -15.34 1.90 -32.03
C TRP A 492 -16.72 1.26 -31.85
N LYS A 493 -17.19 1.11 -30.60
CA LYS A 493 -18.55 0.64 -30.32
C LYS A 493 -19.60 1.58 -30.92
N SER A 494 -19.43 2.88 -30.77
CA SER A 494 -20.33 3.89 -31.37
C SER A 494 -20.29 3.93 -32.89
N GLN A 495 -19.16 3.57 -33.52
CA GLN A 495 -19.05 3.38 -34.97
C GLN A 495 -19.66 2.06 -35.48
N GLY A 496 -20.16 1.20 -34.60
CA GLY A 496 -20.69 -0.14 -34.96
C GLY A 496 -19.61 -1.22 -35.13
N ARG A 497 -18.34 -0.91 -34.83
CA ARG A 497 -17.22 -1.87 -34.86
C ARG A 497 -17.16 -2.68 -33.55
N HIS A 498 -18.24 -3.40 -33.27
CA HIS A 498 -18.44 -4.09 -31.99
C HIS A 498 -17.36 -5.13 -31.68
N ALA A 499 -16.90 -5.89 -32.69
CA ALA A 499 -15.87 -6.91 -32.49
C ALA A 499 -14.52 -6.31 -32.06
N ASP A 500 -14.08 -5.24 -32.72
CA ASP A 500 -12.83 -4.54 -32.39
C ASP A 500 -12.91 -3.89 -31.00
N ALA A 501 -14.04 -3.25 -30.70
CA ALA A 501 -14.32 -2.64 -29.41
C ALA A 501 -14.28 -3.66 -28.27
N LEU A 502 -14.91 -4.82 -28.47
CA LEU A 502 -14.95 -5.89 -27.47
C LEU A 502 -13.55 -6.46 -27.23
N ALA A 503 -12.80 -6.77 -28.29
CA ALA A 503 -11.44 -7.30 -28.16
C ALA A 503 -10.51 -6.31 -27.43
N LEU A 504 -10.61 -5.01 -27.72
CA LEU A 504 -9.81 -4.00 -27.03
C LEU A 504 -10.22 -3.85 -25.56
N MET A 505 -11.53 -3.89 -25.27
CA MET A 505 -12.04 -3.77 -23.90
C MET A 505 -11.72 -5.02 -23.06
N GLU A 506 -11.77 -6.23 -23.63
CA GLU A 506 -11.35 -7.47 -22.95
C GLU A 506 -9.89 -7.39 -22.51
N ASN A 507 -9.00 -6.93 -23.41
CA ASN A 507 -7.60 -6.71 -23.08
C ASN A 507 -7.44 -5.65 -21.97
N CYS A 508 -8.19 -4.55 -22.04
CA CYS A 508 -8.17 -3.51 -21.01
C CYS A 508 -8.66 -4.05 -19.65
N ALA A 509 -9.76 -4.80 -19.63
CA ALA A 509 -10.33 -5.39 -18.42
C ALA A 509 -9.38 -6.39 -17.76
N GLN A 510 -8.76 -7.28 -18.55
CA GLN A 510 -7.76 -8.23 -18.05
C GLN A 510 -6.53 -7.51 -17.48
N ALA A 511 -6.06 -6.46 -18.15
CA ALA A 511 -4.94 -5.67 -17.65
C ALA A 511 -5.32 -4.91 -16.36
N ARG A 512 -6.51 -4.30 -16.29
CA ARG A 512 -7.01 -3.64 -15.07
C ARG A 512 -7.19 -4.62 -13.91
N GLN A 513 -7.69 -5.84 -14.14
CA GLN A 513 -7.73 -6.90 -13.13
C GLN A 513 -6.33 -7.23 -12.60
N ARG A 514 -5.35 -7.37 -13.50
CA ARG A 514 -3.96 -7.64 -13.10
C ARG A 514 -3.30 -6.48 -12.38
N VAL A 515 -3.62 -5.24 -12.74
CA VAL A 515 -2.95 -4.02 -12.24
C VAL A 515 -3.62 -3.49 -10.96
N LEU A 516 -4.93 -3.28 -11.02
CA LEU A 516 -5.75 -2.64 -9.99
C LEU A 516 -6.50 -3.66 -9.10
N GLY A 517 -6.65 -4.91 -9.55
CA GLY A 517 -7.45 -5.92 -8.85
C GLY A 517 -8.90 -5.97 -9.31
N ASP A 518 -9.59 -7.03 -8.91
CA ASP A 518 -10.94 -7.37 -9.39
C ASP A 518 -12.00 -6.39 -8.87
N GLU A 519 -11.84 -5.90 -7.64
CA GLU A 519 -12.80 -5.03 -6.95
C GLU A 519 -12.61 -3.54 -7.28
N HIS A 520 -11.54 -3.18 -8.00
CA HIS A 520 -11.27 -1.77 -8.28
C HIS A 520 -12.37 -1.18 -9.18
N PRO A 521 -12.89 0.04 -8.88
CA PRO A 521 -13.98 0.65 -9.66
C PRO A 521 -13.74 0.71 -11.17
N HIS A 522 -12.52 1.04 -11.62
CA HIS A 522 -12.15 1.01 -13.03
C HIS A 522 -12.14 -0.39 -13.64
N THR A 523 -11.75 -1.43 -12.90
CA THR A 523 -11.82 -2.83 -13.35
C THR A 523 -13.27 -3.23 -13.54
N LEU A 524 -14.11 -3.00 -12.54
CA LEU A 524 -15.55 -3.27 -12.58
C LEU A 524 -16.23 -2.55 -13.75
N SER A 525 -15.91 -1.27 -13.96
CA SER A 525 -16.43 -0.49 -15.08
C SER A 525 -16.04 -1.06 -16.44
N SER A 526 -14.83 -1.61 -16.59
CA SER A 526 -14.37 -2.22 -17.84
C SER A 526 -15.05 -3.55 -18.09
N LEU A 527 -15.17 -4.38 -17.06
CA LEU A 527 -15.88 -5.66 -17.13
C LEU A 527 -17.36 -5.47 -17.49
N ALA A 528 -18.00 -4.43 -16.94
CA ALA A 528 -19.38 -4.09 -17.27
C ALA A 528 -19.58 -3.64 -18.74
N LEU A 529 -18.51 -3.21 -19.42
CA LEU A 529 -18.55 -2.88 -20.86
C LEU A 529 -18.33 -4.10 -21.76
N VAL A 530 -17.73 -5.17 -21.23
CA VAL A 530 -17.50 -6.47 -21.89
C VAL A 530 -18.72 -7.38 -21.75
N ALA A 531 -19.40 -7.33 -20.60
CA ALA A 531 -20.64 -8.05 -20.32
C ALA A 531 -21.84 -7.45 -21.07
#